data_AF-A0A150HAN1-F1
#
_entry.id   AF-A0A150HAN1-F1
#
_cell.length_a   1.000
_cell.length_b   1.000
_cell.length_c   1.000
_cell.angle_alpha   90.00
_cell.angle_beta   90.00
_cell.angle_gamma   90.00
#
_symmetry.space_group_name_H-M   'P 1'
#
loop_
_entity.id
_entity.type
_entity.pdbx_description
1 polymer ?
#
loop_
_entity_poly.entity_id
_entity_poly.type
_entity_poly.pdbx_seq_one_letter_code
_entity_poly.pdbx_strand_id
1 'polypeptide(L)'
;MDADDARAAAERAAKQRNAVFEAFTRQEATPTGAGEGAPGVVRMLRSLYSTTRSVKAEGGAERMITSISTKEAARRLGVSQRTVQRWIKGQHNPSATVMKKLSTKARQAVTTKRGRAQAVRRAIANQKPTANGVRVRVSGKQGPKDYSRIRDIGQKLTPEEYEGLQHAYMEGGDQGALNFLENVLSDKYVENWNIDYLTGLGFDGVGPHDNDGDPRAFH
;
A
#
# COMPACT_ATOMS: atom_id res chain seq x y z
N MET A 1 -31.59 -5.10 -0.36
CA MET A 1 -30.34 -4.32 -0.32
C MET A 1 -30.57 -3.18 -1.28
N ASP A 2 -30.72 -1.97 -0.74
CA ASP A 2 -31.10 -0.80 -1.54
C ASP A 2 -29.90 -0.29 -2.35
N ALA A 3 -30.17 0.47 -3.42
CA ALA A 3 -29.11 0.97 -4.31
C ALA A 3 -28.07 1.83 -3.56
N ASP A 4 -28.51 2.54 -2.52
CA ASP A 4 -27.65 3.35 -1.65
C ASP A 4 -26.72 2.50 -0.77
N ASP A 5 -27.21 1.36 -0.27
CA ASP A 5 -26.39 0.40 0.49
C ASP A 5 -25.31 -0.25 -0.37
N ALA A 6 -25.67 -0.62 -1.60
CA ALA A 6 -24.73 -1.21 -2.55
C ALA A 6 -23.63 -0.21 -2.93
N ARG A 7 -23.99 1.06 -3.13
CA ARG A 7 -23.02 2.14 -3.38
C ARG A 7 -22.09 2.35 -2.19
N ALA A 8 -22.63 2.46 -0.98
CA ALA A 8 -21.83 2.62 0.23
C ALA A 8 -20.87 1.44 0.47
N ALA A 9 -21.31 0.21 0.19
CA ALA A 9 -20.46 -0.97 0.25
C ALA A 9 -19.32 -0.93 -0.79
N ALA A 10 -19.62 -0.53 -2.03
CA ALA A 10 -18.60 -0.40 -3.07
C ALA A 10 -17.57 0.69 -2.74
N GLU A 11 -18.01 1.82 -2.18
CA GLU A 11 -17.11 2.89 -1.73
C GLU A 11 -16.22 2.42 -0.57
N ARG A 12 -16.75 1.67 0.41
CA ARG A 12 -15.94 1.05 1.47
C ARG A 12 -14.93 0.06 0.93
N ALA A 13 -15.34 -0.83 0.03
CA ALA A 13 -14.43 -1.80 -0.59
C ALA A 13 -13.30 -1.11 -1.37
N ALA A 14 -13.59 0.01 -2.04
CA ALA A 14 -12.57 0.81 -2.71
C ALA A 14 -11.58 1.46 -1.72
N LYS A 15 -12.08 2.05 -0.63
CA LYS A 15 -11.25 2.62 0.43
C LYS A 15 -10.35 1.58 1.09
N GLN A 16 -10.91 0.43 1.47
CA GLN A 16 -10.18 -0.69 2.04
C GLN A 16 -9.05 -1.15 1.11
N ARG A 17 -9.38 -1.44 -0.15
CA ARG A 17 -8.39 -1.90 -1.14
C ARG A 17 -7.23 -0.91 -1.30
N ASN A 18 -7.55 0.39 -1.32
CA ASN A 18 -6.53 1.44 -1.42
C ASN A 18 -5.66 1.50 -0.16
N ALA A 19 -6.26 1.48 1.03
CA ALA A 19 -5.54 1.49 2.31
C ALA A 19 -4.57 0.30 2.44
N VAL A 20 -5.03 -0.90 2.08
CA VAL A 20 -4.19 -2.11 2.12
C VAL A 20 -3.06 -2.02 1.08
N PHE A 21 -3.36 -1.58 -0.15
CA PHE A 21 -2.34 -1.40 -1.18
C PHE A 21 -1.27 -0.38 -0.75
N GLU A 22 -1.69 0.76 -0.22
CA GLU A 22 -0.81 1.82 0.29
C GLU A 22 0.09 1.31 1.41
N ALA A 23 -0.45 0.53 2.35
CA ALA A 23 0.31 -0.04 3.45
C ALA A 23 1.48 -0.91 2.97
N PHE A 24 1.23 -1.83 2.03
CA PHE A 24 2.27 -2.74 1.54
C PHE A 24 3.25 -2.10 0.56
N THR A 25 2.79 -1.10 -0.20
CA THR A 25 3.59 -0.53 -1.27
C THR A 25 4.28 0.78 -0.91
N ARG A 26 3.81 1.46 0.16
CA ARG A 26 4.14 2.86 0.48
C ARG A 26 3.88 3.81 -0.69
N GLN A 27 2.99 3.41 -1.61
CA GLN A 27 2.60 4.18 -2.78
C GLN A 27 1.14 4.57 -2.65
N GLU A 28 0.83 5.85 -2.85
CA GLU A 28 -0.55 6.31 -3.00
C GLU A 28 -1.28 5.45 -4.05
N ALA A 29 -2.36 4.80 -3.64
CA ALA A 29 -3.24 4.14 -4.56
C ALA A 29 -3.84 5.21 -5.46
N THR A 30 -3.81 5.00 -6.78
CA THR A 30 -4.55 5.88 -7.67
C THR A 30 -6.03 5.56 -7.49
N PRO A 31 -6.87 6.50 -7.03
CA PRO A 31 -8.31 6.24 -6.96
C PRO A 31 -8.79 5.82 -8.33
N THR A 32 -9.63 4.79 -8.39
CA THR A 32 -10.38 4.43 -9.60
C THR A 32 -11.15 5.66 -10.06
N GLY A 33 -10.62 6.37 -11.06
CA GLY A 33 -11.23 7.59 -11.64
C GLY A 33 -10.55 8.93 -11.35
N ALA A 34 -9.42 9.01 -10.63
CA ALA A 34 -8.83 10.32 -10.29
C ALA A 34 -7.78 10.84 -11.27
N GLY A 35 -8.15 11.93 -11.95
CA GLY A 35 -7.28 13.04 -12.29
C GLY A 35 -6.75 13.06 -13.72
N GLU A 36 -7.53 13.61 -14.65
CA GLU A 36 -6.97 14.12 -15.90
C GLU A 36 -5.95 15.23 -15.59
N GLY A 37 -4.74 15.12 -16.14
CA GLY A 37 -3.67 16.11 -15.97
C GLY A 37 -2.45 15.65 -15.15
N ALA A 38 -1.48 16.54 -15.01
CA ALA A 38 -0.16 16.24 -14.45
C ALA A 38 -0.17 15.60 -13.04
N PRO A 39 -1.01 16.01 -12.07
CA PRO A 39 -1.05 15.39 -10.74
C PRO A 39 -1.44 13.90 -10.79
N GLY A 40 -2.41 13.52 -11.64
CA GLY A 40 -2.83 12.12 -11.81
C GLY A 40 -1.74 11.28 -12.47
N VAL A 41 -1.03 11.84 -13.46
CA VAL A 41 0.10 11.17 -14.13
C VAL A 41 1.22 10.87 -13.15
N VAL A 42 1.59 11.84 -12.30
CA VAL A 42 2.64 11.65 -11.30
C VAL A 42 2.27 10.56 -10.31
N ARG A 43 1.00 10.52 -9.85
CA ARG A 43 0.51 9.46 -8.96
C ARG A 43 0.60 8.07 -9.61
N MET A 44 0.13 7.94 -10.85
CA MET A 44 0.23 6.67 -11.58
C MET A 44 1.69 6.24 -11.81
N LEU A 45 2.57 7.18 -12.15
CA LEU A 45 4.00 6.88 -12.31
C LEU A 45 4.65 6.48 -10.99
N ARG A 46 4.27 7.11 -9.87
CA ARG A 46 4.74 6.77 -8.53
C ARG A 46 4.29 5.37 -8.11
N SER A 47 3.02 5.04 -8.33
CA SER A 47 2.50 3.69 -8.09
C SER A 47 3.21 2.63 -8.95
N LEU A 48 3.45 2.89 -10.23
CA LEU A 48 3.96 1.85 -11.11
C LEU A 48 5.49 1.70 -11.10
N TYR A 49 6.20 2.81 -10.90
CA TYR A 49 7.63 2.90 -11.19
C TYR A 49 8.43 3.58 -10.08
N SER A 50 7.89 3.71 -8.87
CA SER A 50 8.71 4.16 -7.75
C SER A 50 9.73 3.09 -7.32
N THR A 51 10.87 3.58 -6.87
CA THR A 51 11.90 2.81 -6.20
C THR A 51 12.30 3.54 -4.94
N THR A 52 12.48 2.80 -3.86
CA THR A 52 12.92 3.35 -2.57
C THR A 52 14.35 2.90 -2.33
N ARG A 53 15.24 3.83 -1.96
CA ARG A 53 16.64 3.54 -1.62
C ARG A 53 17.02 4.21 -0.31
N SER A 54 17.92 3.59 0.46
CA SER A 54 18.59 4.25 1.58
C SER A 54 19.62 5.25 1.05
N VAL A 55 19.65 6.45 1.63
CA VAL A 55 20.73 7.41 1.44
C VAL A 55 21.21 7.91 2.79
N LYS A 56 22.51 8.16 2.92
CA LYS A 56 23.06 8.85 4.09
C LYS A 56 22.70 10.33 4.03
N ALA A 57 22.06 10.83 5.08
CA ALA A 57 21.82 12.25 5.30
C ALA A 57 23.07 12.93 5.88
N GLU A 58 23.09 14.27 5.83
CA GLU A 58 24.06 15.06 6.59
C GLU A 58 23.91 14.74 8.08
N GLY A 59 25.00 14.30 8.72
CA GLY A 59 24.98 13.75 10.09
C GLY A 59 25.03 12.22 10.18
N GLY A 60 25.09 11.50 9.06
CA GLY A 60 25.32 10.05 9.03
C GLY A 60 24.08 9.18 9.24
N ALA A 61 22.92 9.78 9.54
CA ALA A 61 21.64 9.08 9.62
C ALA A 61 21.22 8.57 8.24
N GLU A 62 20.77 7.32 8.15
CA GLU A 62 20.20 6.77 6.90
C GLU A 62 18.72 7.15 6.76
N ARG A 63 18.35 7.71 5.61
CA ARG A 63 16.95 8.00 5.25
C ARG A 63 16.53 7.28 3.98
N MET A 64 15.29 6.85 3.94
CA MET A 64 14.70 6.25 2.75
C MET A 64 14.15 7.34 1.82
N ILE A 65 14.60 7.36 0.57
CA ILE A 65 14.05 8.23 -0.46
C ILE A 65 13.31 7.40 -1.51
N THR A 66 12.04 7.71 -1.71
CA THR A 66 11.21 7.16 -2.77
C THR A 66 11.22 8.08 -4.00
N SER A 67 11.70 7.58 -5.13
CA SER A 67 11.79 8.31 -6.40
C SER A 67 11.22 7.52 -7.57
N ILE A 68 10.77 8.20 -8.63
CA ILE A 68 10.24 7.55 -9.84
C ILE A 68 11.40 7.15 -10.75
N SER A 69 11.48 5.86 -11.11
CA SER A 69 12.42 5.35 -12.11
C SER A 69 11.99 5.80 -13.51
N THR A 70 12.42 7.00 -13.91
CA THR A 70 12.12 7.57 -15.23
C THR A 70 12.63 6.70 -16.38
N LYS A 71 13.78 6.01 -16.20
CA LYS A 71 14.33 5.05 -17.14
C LYS A 71 13.41 3.84 -17.33
N GLU A 72 12.91 3.26 -16.24
CA GLU A 72 12.00 2.12 -16.35
C GLU A 72 10.66 2.54 -16.96
N ALA A 73 10.09 3.64 -16.49
CA ALA A 73 8.84 4.19 -17.02
C ALA A 73 8.94 4.44 -18.53
N ALA A 74 10.00 5.09 -18.99
CA ALA A 74 10.27 5.35 -20.41
C ALA A 74 10.27 4.06 -21.24
N ARG A 75 11.06 3.06 -20.82
CA ARG A 75 11.15 1.75 -21.48
C ARG A 75 9.80 1.03 -21.54
N ARG A 76 9.04 1.04 -20.45
CA ARG A 76 7.75 0.32 -20.35
C ARG A 76 6.61 1.03 -21.10
N LEU A 77 6.69 2.36 -21.21
CA LEU A 77 5.68 3.17 -21.88
C LEU A 77 5.96 3.33 -23.37
N GLY A 78 7.22 3.23 -23.79
CA GLY A 78 7.65 3.40 -25.19
C GLY A 78 7.89 4.87 -25.52
N VAL A 79 8.44 5.64 -24.58
CA VAL A 79 8.73 7.08 -24.74
C VAL A 79 10.15 7.40 -24.26
N SER A 80 10.65 8.60 -24.55
CA SER A 80 11.96 9.03 -24.04
C SER A 80 11.93 9.27 -22.52
N GLN A 81 13.08 9.11 -21.85
CA GLN A 81 13.23 9.45 -20.42
C GLN A 81 12.94 10.94 -20.16
N ARG A 82 13.34 11.82 -21.10
CA ARG A 82 13.07 13.26 -21.02
C ARG A 82 11.56 13.57 -21.09
N THR A 83 10.80 12.81 -21.86
CA THR A 83 9.33 12.92 -21.91
C THR A 83 8.72 12.61 -20.54
N VAL A 84 9.14 11.53 -19.88
CA VAL A 84 8.68 11.19 -18.53
C VAL A 84 9.04 12.28 -17.51
N GLN A 85 10.26 12.82 -17.59
CA GLN A 85 10.69 13.93 -16.72
C GLN A 85 9.83 15.19 -16.91
N ARG A 86 9.45 15.51 -18.15
CA ARG A 86 8.56 16.64 -18.44
C ARG A 86 7.16 16.44 -17.85
N TRP A 87 6.62 15.22 -17.88
CA TRP A 87 5.36 14.89 -17.21
C TRP A 87 5.45 15.07 -15.70
N ILE A 88 6.55 14.62 -15.08
CA ILE A 88 6.79 14.79 -13.65
C ILE A 88 6.85 16.27 -13.25
N LYS A 89 7.42 17.11 -14.11
CA LYS A 89 7.48 18.57 -13.92
C LYS A 89 6.17 19.30 -14.29
N GLY A 90 5.15 18.59 -14.76
CA GLY A 90 3.90 19.19 -15.23
C GLY A 90 4.01 20.03 -16.50
N GLN A 91 5.12 19.92 -17.24
CA GLN A 91 5.37 20.73 -18.45
C GLN A 91 4.53 20.26 -19.65
N HIS A 92 4.21 18.97 -19.71
CA HIS A 92 3.36 18.37 -20.73
C HIS A 92 2.55 17.23 -20.12
N ASN A 93 1.44 16.89 -20.77
CA ASN A 93 0.68 15.68 -20.46
C ASN A 93 1.04 14.53 -21.43
N PRO A 94 0.88 13.26 -21.01
CA PRO A 94 0.94 12.12 -21.91
C PRO A 94 -0.13 12.23 -23.01
N SER A 95 0.13 11.62 -24.17
CA SER A 95 -0.92 11.43 -25.17
C SER A 95 -2.04 10.54 -24.63
N ALA A 96 -3.24 10.62 -25.21
CA ALA A 96 -4.39 9.82 -24.79
C ALA A 96 -4.07 8.31 -24.76
N THR A 97 -3.32 7.80 -25.74
CA THR A 97 -2.86 6.40 -25.79
C THR A 97 -1.98 6.04 -24.60
N VAL A 98 -1.02 6.89 -24.25
CA VAL A 98 -0.12 6.64 -23.11
C VAL A 98 -0.88 6.78 -21.80
N MET A 99 -1.79 7.75 -21.69
CA MET A 99 -2.65 7.93 -20.53
C MET A 99 -3.49 6.68 -20.28
N LYS A 100 -4.16 6.16 -21.31
CA LYS A 100 -4.94 4.90 -21.22
C LYS A 100 -4.06 3.75 -20.72
N LYS A 101 -2.84 3.61 -21.26
CA LYS A 101 -1.88 2.58 -20.84
C LYS A 101 -1.45 2.74 -19.37
N LEU A 102 -1.22 3.98 -18.90
CA LEU A 102 -0.92 4.27 -17.50
C LEU A 102 -2.09 3.88 -16.59
N SER A 103 -3.30 4.36 -16.89
CA SER A 103 -4.50 4.09 -16.10
C SER A 103 -4.81 2.59 -16.02
N THR A 104 -4.71 1.87 -17.14
CA THR A 104 -4.90 0.41 -17.15
C THR A 104 -3.88 -0.29 -16.27
N LYS A 105 -2.59 0.07 -16.34
CA LYS A 105 -1.56 -0.54 -15.52
C LYS A 105 -1.72 -0.22 -14.04
N ALA A 106 -2.03 1.03 -13.70
CA ALA A 106 -2.28 1.44 -12.32
C ALA A 106 -3.45 0.65 -11.72
N ARG A 107 -4.55 0.49 -12.47
CA ARG A 107 -5.67 -0.37 -12.06
C ARG A 107 -5.21 -1.82 -11.86
N GLN A 108 -4.50 -2.39 -12.82
CA GLN A 108 -4.02 -3.77 -12.74
C GLN A 108 -3.11 -4.03 -11.54
N ALA A 109 -2.28 -3.05 -11.16
CA ALA A 109 -1.38 -3.14 -10.01
C ALA A 109 -2.15 -3.40 -8.70
N VAL A 110 -3.39 -2.92 -8.59
CA VAL A 110 -4.23 -3.08 -7.41
C VAL A 110 -5.21 -4.26 -7.57
N THR A 111 -5.82 -4.40 -8.75
CA THR A 111 -6.95 -5.33 -8.92
C THR A 111 -6.55 -6.75 -9.31
N THR A 112 -5.35 -6.96 -9.86
CA THR A 112 -4.92 -8.29 -10.32
C THR A 112 -3.89 -8.90 -9.38
N LYS A 113 -3.96 -10.22 -9.19
CA LYS A 113 -2.98 -11.00 -8.41
C LYS A 113 -1.54 -10.70 -8.85
N ARG A 114 -1.27 -10.81 -10.16
CA ARG A 114 0.06 -10.55 -10.73
C ARG A 114 0.51 -9.10 -10.50
N GLY A 115 -0.40 -8.14 -10.67
CA GLY A 115 -0.11 -6.72 -10.48
C GLY A 115 0.23 -6.40 -9.02
N ARG A 116 -0.56 -6.91 -8.07
CA ARG A 116 -0.30 -6.74 -6.63
C ARG A 116 1.03 -7.37 -6.24
N ALA A 117 1.27 -8.62 -6.63
CA ALA A 117 2.53 -9.30 -6.35
C ALA A 117 3.73 -8.52 -6.90
N GLN A 118 3.63 -7.96 -8.11
CA GLN A 118 4.69 -7.13 -8.68
C GLN A 118 4.88 -5.82 -7.90
N ALA A 119 3.80 -5.15 -7.47
CA ALA A 119 3.87 -3.91 -6.71
C ALA A 119 4.49 -4.13 -5.33
N VAL A 120 4.02 -5.14 -4.60
CA VAL A 120 4.56 -5.55 -3.29
C VAL A 120 6.04 -5.88 -3.40
N ARG A 121 6.43 -6.79 -4.32
CA ARG A 121 7.84 -7.17 -4.52
C ARG A 121 8.76 -5.99 -4.81
N ARG A 122 8.29 -4.99 -5.56
CA ARG A 122 9.04 -3.75 -5.82
C ARG A 122 9.21 -2.92 -4.56
N ALA A 123 8.17 -2.78 -3.76
CA ALA A 123 8.21 -2.01 -2.53
C ALA A 123 9.10 -2.66 -1.48
N ILE A 124 9.02 -3.99 -1.34
CA ILE A 124 9.76 -4.73 -0.30
C ILE A 124 11.18 -5.09 -0.70
N ALA A 125 11.59 -4.92 -1.97
CA ALA A 125 12.94 -5.23 -2.43
C ALA A 125 14.05 -4.58 -1.58
N ASN A 126 13.75 -3.45 -0.93
CA ASN A 126 14.66 -2.73 -0.03
C ASN A 126 14.10 -2.57 1.39
N GLN A 127 13.05 -3.30 1.75
CA GLN A 127 12.42 -3.28 3.08
C GLN A 127 12.58 -4.66 3.71
N LYS A 128 13.42 -4.76 4.74
CA LYS A 128 13.52 -5.97 5.54
C LYS A 128 12.85 -5.72 6.89
N PRO A 129 11.98 -6.62 7.38
CA PRO A 129 11.52 -6.54 8.76
C PRO A 129 12.75 -6.58 9.69
N THR A 130 12.69 -5.83 10.79
CA THR A 130 13.73 -5.94 11.81
C THR A 130 13.69 -7.32 12.47
N ALA A 131 14.76 -7.73 13.14
CA ALA A 131 14.76 -8.96 13.95
C ALA A 131 13.67 -8.96 15.03
N ASN A 132 13.20 -7.78 15.45
CA ASN A 132 12.12 -7.62 16.40
C ASN A 132 10.73 -7.79 15.77
N GLY A 133 10.62 -8.12 14.48
CA GLY A 133 9.36 -8.22 13.78
C GLY A 133 8.78 -6.86 13.37
N VAL A 134 7.48 -6.84 13.11
CA VAL A 134 6.74 -5.68 12.58
C VAL A 134 5.52 -5.44 13.45
N ARG A 135 5.30 -4.19 13.89
CA ARG A 135 4.01 -3.83 14.49
C ARG A 135 3.03 -3.49 13.37
N VAL A 136 1.98 -4.29 13.24
CA VAL A 136 0.86 -3.97 12.36
C VAL A 136 -0.17 -3.14 13.13
N ARG A 137 -0.62 -2.05 12.52
CA ARG A 137 -1.77 -1.26 13.00
C ARG A 137 -2.96 -1.50 12.10
N VAL A 138 -4.07 -1.92 12.69
CA VAL A 138 -5.30 -2.30 12.00
C VAL A 138 -6.41 -1.36 12.45
N SER A 139 -6.93 -0.57 11.52
CA SER A 139 -7.99 0.41 11.73
C SER A 139 -9.24 -0.01 10.98
N GLY A 140 -10.40 -0.01 11.62
CA GLY A 140 -11.65 -0.37 10.96
C GLY A 140 -12.76 -0.79 11.91
N LYS A 141 -13.85 -1.33 11.36
CA LYS A 141 -14.90 -1.96 12.17
C LYS A 141 -14.48 -3.40 12.43
N GLN A 142 -14.22 -3.71 13.70
CA GLN A 142 -13.64 -4.99 14.10
C GLN A 142 -13.99 -5.30 15.57
N GLY A 143 -13.87 -6.57 15.92
CA GLY A 143 -14.13 -7.07 17.27
C GLY A 143 -14.46 -8.55 17.29
N PRO A 144 -14.76 -9.11 18.47
CA PRO A 144 -15.39 -10.43 18.57
C PRO A 144 -16.69 -10.45 17.77
N LYS A 145 -17.09 -11.64 17.30
CA LYS A 145 -18.27 -11.86 16.44
C LYS A 145 -19.54 -11.13 16.89
N ASP A 146 -19.79 -11.07 18.19
CA ASP A 146 -21.00 -10.46 18.77
C ASP A 146 -20.80 -9.00 19.23
N TYR A 147 -19.60 -8.43 19.03
CA TYR A 147 -19.25 -7.08 19.45
C TYR A 147 -18.19 -6.42 18.54
N SER A 148 -18.60 -5.99 17.35
CA SER A 148 -17.76 -5.19 16.45
C SER A 148 -18.00 -3.68 16.62
N ARG A 149 -16.92 -2.89 16.65
CA ARG A 149 -16.97 -1.42 16.69
C ARG A 149 -15.79 -0.84 15.93
N ILE A 150 -15.87 0.45 15.59
CA ILE A 150 -14.72 1.19 15.02
C ILE A 150 -13.62 1.27 16.07
N ARG A 151 -12.43 0.79 15.74
CA ARG A 151 -11.25 0.88 16.61
C ARG A 151 -9.95 0.75 15.83
N ASP A 152 -8.89 1.21 16.47
CA ASP A 152 -7.51 1.01 16.05
C ASP A 152 -6.84 0.05 17.02
N ILE A 153 -6.25 -1.03 16.51
CA ILE A 153 -5.49 -1.99 17.31
C ILE A 153 -4.09 -2.15 16.73
N GLY A 154 -3.12 -2.38 17.60
CA GLY A 154 -1.76 -2.72 17.23
C GLY A 154 -1.44 -4.15 17.63
N GLN A 155 -0.91 -4.95 16.71
CA GLN A 155 -0.43 -6.30 16.99
C GLN A 155 1.02 -6.44 16.51
N LYS A 156 1.85 -7.14 17.30
CA LYS A 156 3.21 -7.47 16.88
C LYS A 156 3.17 -8.76 16.05
N LEU A 157 3.71 -8.69 14.83
CA LEU A 157 3.95 -9.81 13.94
C LEU A 157 5.42 -10.22 14.02
N THR A 158 5.69 -11.52 14.01
CA THR A 158 7.05 -12.02 13.75
C THR A 158 7.44 -11.71 12.30
N PRO A 159 8.74 -11.79 11.93
CA PRO A 159 9.16 -11.68 10.54
C PRO A 159 8.41 -12.66 9.62
N GLU A 160 8.21 -13.90 10.05
CA GLU A 160 7.53 -14.95 9.29
C GLU A 160 6.04 -14.64 9.12
N GLU A 161 5.39 -14.12 10.16
CA GLU A 161 3.98 -13.70 10.06
C GLU A 161 3.81 -12.50 9.15
N TYR A 162 4.75 -11.56 9.16
CA TYR A 162 4.73 -10.44 8.24
C TYR A 162 4.93 -10.88 6.79
N GLU A 163 5.84 -11.82 6.53
CA GLU A 163 5.97 -12.46 5.22
C GLU A 163 4.70 -13.22 4.81
N GLY A 164 4.08 -13.93 5.76
CA GLY A 164 2.79 -14.61 5.57
C GLY A 164 1.68 -13.63 5.20
N LEU A 165 1.60 -12.48 5.88
CA LEU A 165 0.66 -11.41 5.58
C LEU A 165 0.89 -10.80 4.19
N GLN A 166 2.15 -10.56 3.81
CA GLN A 166 2.49 -10.12 2.46
C GLN A 166 2.06 -11.14 1.41
N HIS A 167 2.33 -12.43 1.65
CA HIS A 167 1.92 -13.50 0.75
C HIS A 167 0.41 -13.59 0.61
N ALA A 168 -0.33 -13.55 1.72
CA ALA A 168 -1.78 -13.56 1.74
C ALA A 168 -2.38 -12.40 0.93
N TYR A 169 -1.81 -11.20 1.04
CA TYR A 169 -2.21 -10.05 0.23
C TYR A 169 -1.91 -10.22 -1.27
N MET A 170 -0.72 -10.73 -1.60
CA MET A 170 -0.34 -10.98 -3.00
C MET A 170 -1.30 -11.96 -3.67
N GLU A 171 -1.67 -13.03 -2.96
CA GLU A 171 -2.55 -14.09 -3.44
C GLU A 171 -4.03 -13.66 -3.47
N GLY A 172 -4.57 -13.27 -2.31
CA GLY A 172 -6.00 -13.02 -2.09
C GLY A 172 -6.43 -11.56 -2.13
N GLY A 173 -5.50 -10.62 -2.30
CA GLY A 173 -5.80 -9.19 -2.22
C GLY A 173 -6.14 -8.76 -0.79
N ASP A 174 -6.97 -7.74 -0.67
CA ASP A 174 -7.43 -7.25 0.63
C ASP A 174 -8.11 -8.35 1.45
N GLN A 175 -8.99 -9.16 0.84
CA GLN A 175 -9.61 -10.28 1.57
C GLN A 175 -8.58 -11.28 2.11
N GLY A 176 -7.53 -11.59 1.33
CA GLY A 176 -6.44 -12.45 1.80
C GLY A 176 -5.72 -11.86 3.01
N ALA A 177 -5.46 -10.55 3.00
CA ALA A 177 -4.86 -9.84 4.13
C ALA A 177 -5.78 -9.82 5.36
N LEU A 178 -7.09 -9.56 5.18
CA LEU A 178 -8.06 -9.60 6.27
C LEU A 178 -8.11 -10.98 6.92
N ASN A 179 -8.31 -12.04 6.13
CA ASN A 179 -8.38 -13.41 6.66
C ASN A 179 -7.11 -13.78 7.45
N PHE A 180 -5.94 -13.35 6.96
CA PHE A 180 -4.69 -13.57 7.68
C PHE A 180 -4.65 -12.81 9.02
N LEU A 181 -5.03 -11.53 9.01
CA LEU A 181 -5.06 -10.70 10.22
C LEU A 181 -6.09 -11.21 11.23
N GLU A 182 -7.26 -11.64 10.80
CA GLU A 182 -8.28 -12.25 11.67
C GLU A 182 -7.75 -13.47 12.40
N ASN A 183 -7.02 -14.35 11.70
CA ASN A 183 -6.39 -15.53 12.32
C ASN A 183 -5.34 -15.12 13.36
N VAL A 184 -4.46 -14.16 13.03
CA VAL A 184 -3.44 -13.66 13.96
C VAL A 184 -4.06 -13.00 15.19
N LEU A 185 -5.12 -12.20 14.99
CA LEU A 185 -5.79 -11.50 16.09
C LEU A 185 -6.63 -12.45 16.95
N SER A 186 -7.21 -13.49 16.34
CA SER A 186 -7.90 -14.55 17.08
C SER A 186 -6.95 -15.33 17.97
N ASP A 187 -5.73 -15.58 17.51
CA ASP A 187 -4.69 -16.26 18.27
C ASP A 187 -4.06 -15.37 19.36
N LYS A 188 -3.73 -14.12 19.02
CA LYS A 188 -2.87 -13.26 19.86
C LYS A 188 -3.60 -12.18 20.66
N TYR A 189 -4.84 -11.87 20.34
CA TYR A 189 -5.56 -10.74 20.93
C TYR A 189 -6.83 -11.19 21.66
N VAL A 190 -7.85 -11.64 20.94
CA VAL A 190 -9.11 -12.15 21.49
C VAL A 190 -9.65 -13.21 20.54
N GLU A 191 -10.06 -14.37 21.07
CA GLU A 191 -10.62 -15.45 20.27
C GLU A 191 -11.81 -14.99 19.40
N ASN A 192 -11.95 -15.58 18.21
CA ASN A 192 -13.02 -15.29 17.26
C ASN A 192 -13.09 -13.81 16.86
N TRP A 193 -11.92 -13.19 16.69
CA TRP A 193 -11.82 -11.82 16.20
C TRP A 193 -12.20 -11.75 14.72
N ASN A 194 -13.05 -10.79 14.39
CA ASN A 194 -13.48 -10.51 13.03
C ASN A 194 -13.19 -9.05 12.66
N ILE A 195 -12.85 -8.84 11.38
CA ILE A 195 -12.69 -7.55 10.76
C ILE A 195 -13.80 -7.41 9.70
N ASP A 196 -14.85 -6.66 10.02
CA ASP A 196 -15.93 -6.37 9.06
C ASP A 196 -15.39 -5.61 7.84
N TYR A 197 -14.54 -4.60 8.09
CA TYR A 197 -13.82 -3.85 7.06
C TYR A 197 -12.67 -3.03 7.66
N LEU A 198 -11.68 -2.74 6.82
CA LEU A 198 -10.56 -1.85 7.14
C LEU A 198 -10.79 -0.42 6.63
N THR A 199 -10.46 0.55 7.48
CA THR A 199 -10.28 1.96 7.10
C THR A 199 -8.80 2.34 7.00
N GLY A 200 -7.91 1.54 7.59
CA GLY A 200 -6.46 1.78 7.57
C GLY A 200 -5.66 0.53 7.92
N LEU A 201 -4.45 0.46 7.36
CA LEU A 201 -3.45 -0.56 7.67
C LEU A 201 -2.08 0.12 7.70
N GLY A 202 -1.28 -0.15 8.72
CA GLY A 202 0.05 0.44 8.90
C GLY A 202 1.07 -0.60 9.37
N PHE A 203 2.33 -0.37 9.03
CA PHE A 203 3.45 -1.22 9.43
C PHE A 203 4.58 -0.37 10.00
N ASP A 204 4.90 -0.60 11.27
CA ASP A 204 6.03 0.02 11.95
C ASP A 204 7.11 -1.06 12.17
N GLY A 205 8.38 -0.72 11.98
CA GLY A 205 9.50 -1.66 12.05
C GLY A 205 9.90 -2.32 10.72
N VAL A 206 9.64 -1.64 9.58
CA VAL A 206 10.01 -2.13 8.24
C VAL A 206 10.94 -1.15 7.53
N GLY A 207 12.24 -1.41 7.54
CA GLY A 207 13.26 -0.55 6.91
C GLY A 207 14.37 -0.11 7.88
N PRO A 208 15.36 0.68 7.41
CA PRO A 208 16.59 0.96 8.16
C PRO A 208 16.39 1.69 9.49
N HIS A 209 15.31 2.48 9.63
CA HIS A 209 15.05 3.30 10.81
C HIS A 209 13.56 3.54 11.09
N ASP A 210 12.71 2.51 10.97
CA ASP A 210 11.38 2.58 11.61
C ASP A 210 11.51 2.24 13.13
N ASN A 211 12.54 2.79 13.78
CA ASN A 211 12.76 2.74 15.22
C ASN A 211 12.08 3.95 15.90
N ASP A 212 10.91 4.37 15.40
CA ASP A 212 9.96 5.17 16.20
C ASP A 212 9.28 4.29 17.27
N GLY A 213 10.04 3.37 17.86
CA GLY A 213 9.72 2.70 19.09
C GLY A 213 9.87 3.64 20.27
N ASP A 214 9.32 4.86 20.19
CA ASP A 214 9.02 5.63 21.38
C ASP A 214 7.68 5.13 21.94
N PRO A 215 7.68 4.36 23.05
CA PRO A 215 6.46 3.92 23.70
C PRO A 215 5.63 5.09 24.27
N ARG A 216 6.09 6.35 24.20
CA ARG A 216 5.44 7.54 24.76
C ARG A 216 4.86 8.51 23.74
N ALA A 217 4.93 8.23 22.44
CA ALA A 217 4.46 9.18 21.42
C ALA A 217 2.93 9.41 21.41
N PHE A 218 2.13 8.63 22.16
CA PHE A 218 0.68 8.81 22.25
C PHE A 218 0.16 8.45 23.64
N HIS A 219 0.06 9.47 24.50
CA HIS A 219 -0.88 9.52 25.62
C HIS A 219 -2.18 10.20 25.17
#